data_AF-A0A5N6XML7-F1
#
_entry.id   AF-A0A5N6XML7-F1
#
_cell.length_a   1.000
_cell.length_b   1.000
_cell.length_c   1.000
_cell.angle_alpha   90.00
_cell.angle_beta   90.00
_cell.angle_gamma   90.00
#
_symmetry.space_group_name_H-M   'P 1'
#
loop_
_entity.id
_entity.type
_entity.pdbx_description
1 polymer ?
#
loop_
_entity_poly.entity_id
_entity_poly.type
_entity_poly.pdbx_seq_one_letter_code
_entity_poly.pdbx_strand_id
1 'polypeptide(L)'
;MLHHEVAEARIARILDAMETVDGIGDLVEQDRDFWQEARTVGKRVYDSGSNTWKAWLAVGRRFGERRMQRLQADHGGYHHANNCRYLAGRAMSWSMMARQLNRAVYRRVTRKGQGRKVVVRIRLCDSTAAKHQGGDVAALTDEELRGINSRLDEFGLVVPAREREIPIPRDRYRLGDENEDLAVEPLETPVAWTDE
;
A
#
# COMPACT_ATOMS: atom_id res chain seq x y z
N MET A 1 -5.70 -4.19 1.22
CA MET A 1 -5.04 -4.36 -0.09
C MET A 1 -3.53 -4.54 0.05
N LEU A 2 -2.81 -3.71 0.82
CA LEU A 2 -1.39 -3.97 1.19
C LEU A 2 -1.14 -5.33 1.87
N HIS A 3 -2.10 -5.82 2.67
CA HIS A 3 -2.00 -7.14 3.31
C HIS A 3 -1.99 -8.31 2.33
N HIS A 4 -2.56 -8.14 1.13
CA HIS A 4 -2.58 -9.19 0.11
C HIS A 4 -1.19 -9.31 -0.54
N GLU A 5 -0.63 -8.18 -0.98
CA GLU A 5 0.68 -8.13 -1.66
C GLU A 5 1.84 -8.56 -0.74
N VAL A 6 1.76 -8.28 0.57
CA VAL A 6 2.76 -8.72 1.56
C VAL A 6 2.59 -10.20 1.93
N ALA A 7 1.36 -10.70 2.00
CA ALA A 7 1.10 -12.13 2.19
C ALA A 7 1.59 -12.93 0.97
N GLU A 8 1.42 -12.42 -0.24
CA GLU A 8 1.89 -13.06 -1.46
C GLU A 8 3.42 -13.02 -1.59
N ALA A 9 4.09 -11.96 -1.16
CA ALA A 9 5.57 -11.93 -1.12
C ALA A 9 6.15 -12.93 -0.09
N ARG A 10 5.39 -13.22 0.98
CA ARG A 10 5.71 -14.32 1.91
C ARG A 10 5.45 -15.68 1.27
N ILE A 11 4.37 -15.84 0.50
CA ILE A 11 4.10 -17.06 -0.28
C ILE A 11 5.25 -17.35 -1.25
N ALA A 12 5.77 -16.35 -1.97
CA ALA A 12 6.92 -16.54 -2.86
C ALA A 12 8.18 -17.04 -2.11
N ARG A 13 8.48 -16.50 -0.92
CA ARG A 13 9.60 -16.99 -0.09
C ARG A 13 9.35 -18.37 0.50
N ILE A 14 8.10 -18.68 0.83
CA ILE A 14 7.70 -20.01 1.31
C ILE A 14 7.88 -21.02 0.17
N LEU A 15 7.49 -20.69 -1.06
CA LEU A 15 7.70 -21.53 -2.24
C LEU A 15 9.19 -21.78 -2.51
N ASP A 16 10.04 -20.74 -2.44
CA ASP A 16 11.50 -20.90 -2.57
C ASP A 16 12.10 -21.74 -1.42
N ALA A 17 11.63 -21.55 -0.18
CA ALA A 17 12.10 -22.33 0.97
C ALA A 17 11.62 -23.78 0.92
N MET A 18 10.45 -24.04 0.36
CA MET A 18 9.89 -25.38 0.17
C MET A 18 10.73 -26.22 -0.80
N GLU A 19 11.45 -25.62 -1.75
CA GLU A 19 12.37 -26.37 -2.62
C GLU A 19 13.57 -26.99 -1.87
N THR A 20 13.85 -26.55 -0.64
CA THR A 20 14.93 -27.09 0.20
C THR A 20 14.50 -28.25 1.09
N VAL A 21 13.22 -28.65 1.03
CA VAL A 21 12.66 -29.74 1.85
C VAL A 21 12.64 -31.03 1.02
N ASP A 22 13.26 -32.09 1.56
CA ASP A 22 13.26 -33.42 0.93
C ASP A 22 11.83 -33.93 0.66
N GLY A 23 11.63 -34.54 -0.53
CA GLY A 23 10.33 -35.09 -0.97
C GLY A 23 9.46 -34.12 -1.77
N ILE A 24 9.80 -32.84 -1.86
CA ILE A 24 9.10 -31.89 -2.73
C ILE A 24 9.44 -32.09 -4.22
N GLY A 25 10.62 -32.64 -4.53
CA GLY A 25 10.98 -33.01 -5.90
C GLY A 25 9.95 -33.94 -6.56
N ASP A 26 9.48 -34.96 -5.83
CA ASP A 26 8.50 -35.93 -6.33
C ASP A 26 7.12 -35.30 -6.54
N LEU A 27 6.72 -34.37 -5.66
CA LEU A 27 5.49 -33.59 -5.80
C LEU A 27 5.55 -32.58 -6.96
N VAL A 28 6.74 -32.02 -7.22
CA VAL A 28 6.98 -31.14 -8.38
C VAL A 28 6.90 -31.92 -9.69
N GLU A 29 7.35 -33.17 -9.71
CA GLU A 29 7.23 -34.02 -10.89
C GLU A 29 5.81 -34.53 -11.14
N GLN A 30 5.01 -34.75 -10.10
CA GLN A 30 3.61 -35.19 -10.22
C GLN A 30 2.68 -34.12 -10.81
N ASP A 31 2.96 -32.82 -10.60
CA ASP A 31 2.14 -31.72 -11.12
C ASP A 31 3.00 -30.54 -11.61
N ARG A 32 3.82 -30.80 -12.63
CA ARG A 32 4.78 -29.83 -13.16
C ARG A 32 4.13 -28.52 -13.61
N ASP A 33 2.92 -28.58 -14.17
CA ASP A 33 2.19 -27.42 -14.67
C ASP A 33 1.76 -26.49 -13.52
N PHE A 34 1.20 -27.06 -12.44
CA PHE A 34 0.87 -26.29 -11.23
C PHE A 34 2.10 -25.60 -10.65
N TRP A 35 3.21 -26.31 -10.50
CA TRP A 35 4.41 -25.75 -9.89
C TRP A 35 5.08 -24.69 -10.78
N GLN A 36 5.01 -24.83 -12.10
CA GLN A 36 5.49 -23.82 -13.03
C GLN A 36 4.62 -22.55 -13.00
N GLU A 37 3.30 -22.70 -12.89
CA GLU A 37 2.38 -21.58 -12.68
C GLU A 37 2.65 -20.90 -11.32
N ALA A 38 2.76 -21.67 -10.24
CA ALA A 38 3.05 -21.17 -8.90
C ALA A 38 4.37 -20.38 -8.86
N ARG A 39 5.45 -20.87 -9.51
CA ARG A 39 6.72 -20.13 -9.66
C ARG A 39 6.54 -18.84 -10.45
N THR A 40 5.79 -18.88 -11.54
CA THR A 40 5.55 -17.70 -12.38
C THR A 40 4.80 -16.62 -11.61
N VAL A 41 3.77 -17.02 -10.85
CA VAL A 41 3.02 -16.13 -9.96
C VAL A 41 3.92 -15.60 -8.85
N GLY A 42 4.65 -16.48 -8.16
CA GLY A 42 5.58 -16.13 -7.08
C GLY A 42 6.64 -15.11 -7.52
N LYS A 43 7.29 -15.34 -8.66
CA LYS A 43 8.26 -14.40 -9.24
C LYS A 43 7.62 -13.05 -9.58
N ARG A 44 6.46 -13.05 -10.23
CA ARG A 44 5.74 -11.81 -10.60
C ARG A 44 5.39 -10.98 -9.36
N VAL A 45 4.94 -11.64 -8.30
CA VAL A 45 4.63 -11.02 -7.02
C VAL A 45 5.89 -10.45 -6.37
N TYR A 46 6.98 -11.23 -6.29
CA TYR A 46 8.25 -10.78 -5.74
C TYR A 46 8.76 -9.53 -6.47
N ASP A 47 8.77 -9.58 -7.80
CA ASP A 47 9.18 -8.46 -8.65
C ASP A 47 8.28 -7.24 -8.43
N SER A 48 6.96 -7.43 -8.33
CA SER A 48 6.02 -6.35 -8.05
C SER A 48 6.27 -5.71 -6.67
N GLY A 49 6.47 -6.50 -5.62
CA GLY A 49 6.77 -6.01 -4.27
C GLY A 49 8.10 -5.26 -4.21
N SER A 50 9.16 -5.85 -4.79
CA SER A 50 10.49 -5.24 -4.90
C SER A 50 10.44 -3.91 -5.65
N ASN A 51 9.73 -3.86 -6.79
CA ASN A 51 9.61 -2.64 -7.58
C ASN A 51 8.73 -1.59 -6.91
N THR A 52 7.69 -1.98 -6.17
CA THR A 52 6.87 -1.08 -5.36
C THR A 52 7.73 -0.38 -4.30
N TRP A 53 8.54 -1.14 -3.58
CA TRP A 53 9.46 -0.60 -2.57
C TRP A 53 10.50 0.35 -3.17
N LYS A 54 11.16 -0.05 -4.26
CA LYS A 54 12.10 0.82 -4.99
C LYS A 54 11.43 2.13 -5.44
N ALA A 55 10.17 2.07 -5.84
CA ALA A 55 9.44 3.27 -6.24
C ALA A 55 9.19 4.23 -5.08
N TRP A 56 8.79 3.70 -3.93
CA TRP A 56 8.63 4.51 -2.72
C TRP A 56 9.95 5.08 -2.21
N LEU A 57 11.02 4.30 -2.22
CA LEU A 57 12.36 4.79 -1.88
C LEU A 57 12.79 5.97 -2.75
N ALA A 58 12.48 5.95 -4.05
CA ALA A 58 12.80 7.07 -4.94
C ALA A 58 12.03 8.36 -4.54
N VAL A 59 10.75 8.23 -4.16
CA VAL A 59 9.96 9.36 -3.64
C VAL A 59 10.53 9.87 -2.31
N GLY A 60 10.88 8.95 -1.40
CA GLY A 60 11.47 9.26 -0.11
C GLY A 60 12.81 9.97 -0.23
N ARG A 61 13.70 9.52 -1.11
CA ARG A 61 14.98 10.21 -1.39
C ARG A 61 14.80 11.62 -1.94
N ARG A 62 13.74 11.85 -2.72
CA ARG A 62 13.49 13.15 -3.36
C ARG A 62 12.87 14.17 -2.42
N PHE A 63 11.93 13.76 -1.56
CA PHE A 63 11.14 14.69 -0.75
C PHE A 63 11.20 14.44 0.76
N GLY A 64 11.85 13.38 1.20
CA GLY A 64 11.94 12.98 2.60
C GLY A 64 10.94 11.88 2.97
N GLU A 65 11.30 11.11 3.98
CA GLU A 65 10.58 9.90 4.39
C GLU A 65 9.16 10.17 4.87
N ARG A 66 8.96 11.20 5.71
CA ARG A 66 7.62 11.55 6.24
C ARG A 66 6.58 11.82 5.14
N ARG A 67 6.97 12.48 4.05
CA ARG A 67 6.09 12.75 2.90
C ARG A 67 5.77 11.49 2.10
N MET A 68 6.74 10.60 1.96
CA MET A 68 6.56 9.30 1.32
C MET A 68 5.60 8.42 2.15
N GLN A 69 5.82 8.31 3.46
CA GLN A 69 4.95 7.58 4.37
C GLN A 69 3.52 8.16 4.35
N ARG A 70 3.39 9.48 4.30
CA ARG A 70 2.08 10.14 4.19
C ARG A 70 1.32 9.75 2.93
N LEU A 71 1.99 9.64 1.77
CA LEU A 71 1.36 9.18 0.53
C LEU A 71 0.96 7.71 0.62
N GLN A 72 1.80 6.88 1.23
CA GLN A 72 1.51 5.45 1.42
C GLN A 72 0.31 5.19 2.33
N ALA A 73 0.08 6.04 3.33
CA ALA A 73 -0.95 5.85 4.35
C ALA A 73 -2.36 5.65 3.78
N ASP A 74 -2.67 6.32 2.67
CA ASP A 74 -3.98 6.18 2.00
C ASP A 74 -3.99 5.08 0.94
N HIS A 75 -2.84 4.81 0.29
CA HIS A 75 -2.70 3.77 -0.73
C HIS A 75 -1.23 3.38 -0.95
N GLY A 76 -0.83 2.12 -0.74
CA GLY A 76 0.58 1.69 -0.92
C GLY A 76 0.89 0.84 -2.16
N GLY A 77 -0.12 0.43 -2.92
CA GLY A 77 0.06 -0.55 -4.02
C GLY A 77 0.92 -0.07 -5.19
N TYR A 78 1.44 -1.04 -5.96
CA TYR A 78 2.44 -0.87 -7.03
C TYR A 78 2.19 0.28 -8.00
N HIS A 79 0.98 0.37 -8.57
CA HIS A 79 0.68 1.40 -9.56
C HIS A 79 0.67 2.81 -8.97
N HIS A 80 0.21 2.95 -7.72
CA HIS A 80 0.22 4.23 -7.03
C HIS A 80 1.66 4.66 -6.72
N ALA A 81 2.49 3.73 -6.22
CA ALA A 81 3.91 3.97 -5.97
C ALA A 81 4.63 4.44 -7.24
N ASN A 82 4.40 3.77 -8.39
CA ASN A 82 5.02 4.14 -9.65
C ASN A 82 4.53 5.48 -10.20
N ASN A 83 3.24 5.81 -10.03
CA ASN A 83 2.72 7.12 -10.41
C ASN A 83 3.35 8.23 -9.54
N CYS A 84 3.47 8.00 -8.23
CA CYS A 84 4.12 8.93 -7.32
C CYS A 84 5.62 9.10 -7.63
N ARG A 85 6.33 8.01 -7.95
CA ARG A 85 7.71 8.06 -8.43
C ARG A 85 7.84 8.88 -9.71
N TYR A 86 6.97 8.64 -10.68
CA TYR A 86 6.96 9.37 -11.94
C TYR A 86 6.72 10.87 -11.72
N LEU A 87 5.73 11.22 -10.89
CA LEU A 87 5.46 12.59 -10.49
C LEU A 87 6.67 13.22 -9.80
N ALA A 88 7.30 12.52 -8.86
CA ALA A 88 8.48 12.99 -8.16
C ALA A 88 9.68 13.25 -9.08
N GLY A 89 9.83 12.45 -10.14
CA GLY A 89 10.87 12.64 -11.17
C GLY A 89 10.64 13.86 -12.06
N ARG A 90 9.39 14.35 -12.18
CA ARG A 90 9.03 15.53 -13.00
C ARG A 90 8.82 16.80 -12.20
N ALA A 91 8.43 16.67 -10.93
CA ALA A 91 8.13 17.81 -10.08
C ALA A 91 9.41 18.50 -9.61
N MET A 92 9.47 19.81 -9.78
CA MET A 92 10.59 20.62 -9.30
C MET A 92 10.63 20.67 -7.77
N SER A 93 9.47 20.58 -7.12
CA SER A 93 9.32 20.64 -5.67
C SER A 93 8.17 19.75 -5.19
N TRP A 94 8.15 19.48 -3.88
CA TRP A 94 7.03 18.78 -3.24
C TRP A 94 5.71 19.53 -3.44
N SER A 95 5.71 20.86 -3.28
CA SER A 95 4.50 21.68 -3.41
C SER A 95 3.87 21.53 -4.80
N MET A 96 4.67 21.43 -5.86
CA MET A 96 4.17 21.19 -7.21
C MET A 96 3.46 19.84 -7.31
N MET A 97 4.08 18.77 -6.79
CA MET A 97 3.48 17.43 -6.77
C MET A 97 2.18 17.40 -5.93
N ALA A 98 2.19 18.03 -4.75
CA ALA A 98 1.03 18.15 -3.89
C ALA A 98 -0.12 18.86 -4.60
N ARG A 99 0.14 19.96 -5.31
CA ARG A 99 -0.89 20.68 -6.09
C ARG A 99 -1.50 19.81 -7.19
N GLN A 100 -0.69 19.03 -7.92
CA GLN A 100 -1.18 18.11 -8.95
C GLN A 100 -2.10 17.03 -8.35
N LEU A 101 -1.68 16.41 -7.24
CA LEU A 101 -2.48 15.41 -6.53
C LEU A 101 -3.79 16.02 -5.99
N ASN A 102 -3.71 17.18 -5.35
CA ASN A 102 -4.87 17.88 -4.79
C ASN A 102 -5.88 18.25 -5.88
N ARG A 103 -5.41 18.75 -7.02
CA ARG A 103 -6.27 19.06 -8.17
C ARG A 103 -6.94 17.82 -8.76
N ALA A 104 -6.24 16.69 -8.79
CA ALA A 104 -6.84 15.42 -9.20
C ALA A 104 -7.95 14.97 -8.24
N VAL A 105 -7.70 15.03 -6.92
CA VAL A 105 -8.69 14.73 -5.88
C VAL A 105 -9.92 15.62 -6.03
N TYR A 106 -9.71 16.93 -6.14
CA TYR A 106 -10.80 17.90 -6.30
C TYR A 106 -11.67 17.58 -7.52
N ARG A 107 -11.07 17.38 -8.70
CA ARG A 107 -11.80 17.01 -9.93
C ARG A 107 -12.57 15.70 -9.77
N ARG A 108 -12.03 14.70 -9.08
CA ARG A 108 -12.73 13.44 -8.82
C ARG A 108 -13.95 13.66 -7.93
N VAL A 109 -13.82 14.48 -6.90
CA VAL A 109 -14.91 14.75 -5.95
C VAL A 109 -16.03 15.55 -6.61
N THR A 110 -15.70 16.56 -7.41
CA THR A 110 -16.69 17.45 -8.04
C THR A 110 -17.37 16.87 -9.29
N ARG A 111 -16.71 15.99 -10.05
CA ARG A 111 -17.27 15.43 -11.30
C ARG A 111 -18.25 14.28 -11.10
N LYS A 112 -18.30 13.63 -9.93
CA LYS A 112 -19.25 12.54 -9.73
C LYS A 112 -20.64 13.10 -9.42
N GLY A 113 -21.57 12.87 -10.34
CA GLY A 113 -23.00 13.11 -10.16
C GLY A 113 -23.49 12.59 -8.81
N GLN A 114 -24.40 13.38 -8.22
CA GLN A 114 -24.96 13.23 -6.88
C GLN A 114 -25.31 11.77 -6.56
N GLY A 115 -24.82 11.25 -5.43
CA GLY A 115 -25.30 9.99 -4.83
C GLY A 115 -24.24 9.01 -4.33
N ARG A 116 -22.96 9.15 -4.72
CA ARG A 116 -21.88 8.28 -4.19
C ARG A 116 -21.06 9.02 -3.14
N LYS A 117 -20.93 8.44 -1.94
CA LYS A 117 -20.01 8.93 -0.89
C LYS A 117 -18.59 8.95 -1.46
N VAL A 118 -18.07 10.15 -1.76
CA VAL A 118 -16.69 10.30 -2.26
C VAL A 118 -15.78 10.59 -1.07
N VAL A 119 -14.78 9.73 -0.87
CA VAL A 119 -13.77 9.95 0.16
C VAL A 119 -12.76 10.99 -0.34
N VAL A 120 -12.58 12.03 0.46
CA VAL A 120 -11.63 13.14 0.25
C VAL A 120 -10.24 12.74 0.77
N ARG A 121 -9.63 11.77 0.08
CA ARG A 121 -8.28 11.25 0.32
C ARG A 121 -7.67 10.82 -1.01
N ILE A 122 -6.35 10.78 -1.12
CA ILE A 122 -5.67 10.39 -2.35
C ILE A 122 -5.96 8.91 -2.67
N ARG A 123 -6.31 8.63 -3.93
CA ARG A 123 -6.50 7.28 -4.47
C ARG A 123 -5.61 7.06 -5.68
N LEU A 124 -5.51 5.79 -6.11
CA LEU A 124 -4.80 5.42 -7.34
C LEU A 124 -5.24 6.27 -8.55
N CYS A 125 -6.54 6.43 -8.74
CA CYS A 125 -7.07 7.25 -9.85
C CYS A 125 -6.62 8.71 -9.79
N ASP A 126 -6.42 9.28 -8.60
CA ASP A 126 -5.92 10.65 -8.44
C ASP A 126 -4.45 10.75 -8.84
N SER A 127 -3.61 9.81 -8.39
CA SER A 127 -2.20 9.76 -8.81
C SER A 127 -2.03 9.49 -10.31
N THR A 128 -2.95 8.74 -10.91
CA THR A 128 -2.96 8.48 -12.35
C THR A 128 -3.34 9.77 -13.10
N ALA A 129 -4.40 10.44 -12.67
CA ALA A 129 -4.82 11.71 -13.27
C ALA A 129 -3.74 12.80 -13.11
N ALA A 130 -3.11 12.90 -11.93
CA ALA A 130 -2.01 13.82 -11.67
C ALA A 130 -0.81 13.54 -12.58
N LYS A 131 -0.43 12.26 -12.76
CA LYS A 131 0.64 11.86 -13.68
C LYS A 131 0.42 12.34 -15.12
N HIS A 132 -0.83 12.42 -15.56
CA HIS A 132 -1.22 12.91 -16.88
C HIS A 132 -1.52 14.41 -16.93
N GLN A 133 -1.53 15.10 -15.78
CA GLN A 133 -1.55 16.56 -15.75
C GLN A 133 -0.16 17.07 -16.17
N GLY A 134 -0.07 17.66 -17.35
CA GLY A 134 1.13 18.38 -17.78
C GLY A 134 1.30 19.69 -17.02
N GLY A 135 2.55 20.07 -16.76
CA GLY A 135 2.91 21.39 -16.25
C GLY A 135 2.58 21.64 -14.78
N ASP A 136 2.78 22.90 -14.37
CA ASP A 136 2.38 23.37 -13.05
C ASP A 136 0.87 23.62 -13.00
N VAL A 137 0.25 23.34 -11.86
CA VAL A 137 -1.18 23.56 -11.65
C VAL A 137 -1.38 24.49 -10.46
N ALA A 138 -2.41 25.33 -10.55
CA ALA A 138 -2.77 26.24 -9.46
C ALA A 138 -3.09 25.47 -8.17
N ALA A 139 -2.73 26.05 -7.03
CA ALA A 139 -3.17 25.54 -5.72
C ALA A 139 -4.69 25.60 -5.62
N LEU A 140 -5.29 24.73 -4.80
CA LEU A 140 -6.71 24.84 -4.49
C LEU A 140 -6.96 26.11 -3.68
N THR A 141 -8.06 26.80 -3.98
CA THR A 141 -8.50 27.95 -3.18
C THR A 141 -9.23 27.49 -1.92
N ASP A 142 -9.35 28.36 -0.93
CA ASP A 142 -10.13 28.08 0.28
C ASP A 142 -11.61 27.82 -0.02
N GLU A 143 -12.14 28.45 -1.07
CA GLU A 143 -13.50 28.21 -1.53
C GLU A 143 -13.66 26.81 -2.15
N GLU A 144 -12.68 26.38 -2.95
CA GLU A 144 -12.66 25.02 -3.50
C GLU A 144 -12.53 23.95 -2.39
N LEU A 145 -11.67 24.19 -1.39
CA LEU A 145 -11.49 23.30 -0.25
C LEU A 145 -12.76 23.20 0.61
N ARG A 146 -13.42 24.33 0.88
CA ARG A 146 -14.73 24.38 1.57
C ARG A 146 -15.81 23.66 0.78
N GLY A 147 -15.85 23.83 -0.54
CA GLY A 147 -16.83 23.18 -1.42
C GLY A 147 -16.81 21.65 -1.38
N ILE A 148 -15.68 21.05 -0.99
CA ILE A 148 -15.55 19.60 -0.80
C ILE A 148 -15.38 19.18 0.69
N ASN A 149 -15.68 20.08 1.63
CA ASN A 149 -15.55 19.87 3.08
C ASN A 149 -14.16 19.33 3.49
N SER A 150 -13.11 20.02 3.06
CA SER A 150 -11.72 19.57 3.18
C SER A 150 -10.78 20.67 3.68
N ARG A 151 -9.57 20.27 4.05
CA ARG A 151 -8.45 21.15 4.40
C ARG A 151 -7.15 20.56 3.85
N LEU A 152 -6.06 21.30 3.93
CA LEU A 152 -4.72 20.75 3.72
C LEU A 152 -4.14 20.23 5.04
N ASP A 153 -3.38 19.14 4.97
CA ASP A 153 -2.58 18.67 6.10
C ASP A 153 -1.22 19.38 6.20
N GLU A 154 -0.38 18.99 7.17
CA GLU A 154 0.95 19.57 7.37
C GLU A 154 1.88 19.41 6.15
N PHE A 155 1.57 18.48 5.25
CA PHE A 155 2.31 18.25 4.01
C PHE A 155 1.66 18.94 2.81
N GLY A 156 0.58 19.71 3.00
CA GLY A 156 -0.11 20.39 1.92
C GLY A 156 -0.95 19.45 1.04
N LEU A 157 -1.32 18.26 1.53
CA LEU A 157 -2.22 17.34 0.84
C LEU A 157 -3.65 17.49 1.35
N VAL A 158 -4.62 17.33 0.46
CA VAL A 158 -6.05 17.41 0.82
C VAL A 158 -6.45 16.26 1.75
N VAL A 159 -7.10 16.62 2.86
CA VAL A 159 -7.71 15.72 3.84
C VAL A 159 -9.13 16.17 4.18
N PRO A 160 -10.00 15.28 4.69
CA PRO A 160 -11.33 15.69 5.15
C PRO A 160 -11.23 16.73 6.28
N ALA A 161 -12.14 17.71 6.31
CA ALA A 161 -12.15 18.73 7.35
C ALA A 161 -12.46 18.16 8.74
N ARG A 162 -13.24 17.06 8.79
CA ARG A 162 -13.50 16.26 9.99
C ARG A 162 -13.01 14.84 9.75
N GLU A 163 -12.08 14.37 10.57
CA GLU A 163 -11.74 12.96 10.61
C GLU A 163 -12.95 12.19 11.17
N ARG A 164 -13.49 11.24 10.40
CA ARG A 164 -14.01 10.05 11.06
C ARG A 164 -12.78 9.26 11.44
N GLU A 165 -12.58 9.06 12.74
CA GLU A 165 -11.55 8.16 13.26
C GLU A 165 -11.64 6.84 12.48
N ILE A 166 -10.65 6.60 11.64
CA ILE A 166 -10.38 5.25 11.19
C ILE A 166 -9.47 4.73 12.29
N PRO A 167 -9.88 3.70 13.06
CA PRO A 167 -8.96 3.11 14.02
C PRO A 167 -7.71 2.72 13.26
N ILE A 168 -6.60 3.39 13.59
CA ILE A 168 -5.27 2.93 13.23
C ILE A 168 -5.17 1.59 13.96
N PRO A 169 -5.03 0.44 13.29
CA PRO A 169 -4.74 -0.79 13.99
C PRO A 169 -3.40 -0.57 14.68
N ARG A 170 -3.42 -0.30 15.99
CA ARG A 170 -2.22 0.01 16.79
C ARG A 170 -1.31 -1.22 16.96
N ASP A 171 -1.74 -2.39 16.50
CA ASP A 171 -1.12 -3.66 16.91
C ASP A 171 -0.42 -4.44 15.79
N ARG A 172 -0.11 -3.83 14.63
CA ARG A 172 0.54 -4.59 13.52
C ARG A 172 1.90 -4.10 13.07
N TYR A 173 2.54 -3.24 13.84
CA TYR A 173 3.95 -2.89 13.64
C TYR A 173 4.73 -2.93 14.97
N ARG A 174 4.82 -4.11 15.60
CA ARG A 174 6.09 -4.50 16.24
C ARG A 174 6.96 -5.08 15.13
N LEU A 175 7.75 -4.22 14.50
CA LEU A 175 9.00 -4.67 13.90
C LEU A 175 9.83 -5.20 15.07
N GLY A 176 10.27 -6.45 14.96
CA GLY A 176 11.02 -7.12 16.01
C GLY A 176 12.21 -6.29 16.45
N ASP A 177 12.21 -5.94 17.71
CA ASP A 177 13.37 -5.98 18.59
C ASP A 177 12.84 -6.47 19.94
N GLU A 178 13.69 -7.22 20.65
CA GLU A 178 13.50 -7.79 21.99
C GLU A 178 12.96 -9.24 22.01
N ASN A 179 13.92 -10.17 22.00
CA ASN A 179 13.86 -11.37 22.83
C ASN A 179 13.52 -10.93 24.27
N GLU A 180 12.48 -11.50 24.87
CA GLU A 180 12.47 -11.83 26.30
C GLU A 180 11.24 -12.72 26.61
N ASP A 181 11.55 -13.91 27.10
CA ASP A 181 10.79 -14.74 28.03
C ASP A 181 9.27 -14.84 27.86
N LEU A 182 8.82 -15.90 27.19
CA LEU A 182 7.58 -16.56 27.58
C LEU A 182 7.81 -18.06 27.70
N ALA A 183 7.90 -18.49 28.96
CA ALA A 183 7.87 -19.87 29.39
C ALA A 183 6.70 -20.61 28.73
N VAL A 184 7.02 -21.72 28.07
CA VAL A 184 6.02 -22.68 27.60
C VAL A 184 5.58 -23.46 28.83
N GLU A 185 4.44 -23.11 29.42
CA GLU A 185 3.79 -24.04 30.34
C GLU A 185 3.27 -25.24 29.53
N PRO A 186 3.52 -26.48 29.98
CA PRO A 186 3.01 -27.66 29.30
C PRO A 186 1.50 -27.74 29.51
N LEU A 187 0.74 -27.70 28.42
CA LEU A 187 -0.70 -27.97 28.45
C LEU A 187 -0.93 -29.42 28.89
N GLU A 188 -1.43 -29.57 30.11
CA GLU A 188 -2.01 -30.81 30.63
C GLU A 188 -3.10 -31.30 29.66
N THR A 189 -2.95 -32.53 29.17
CA THR A 189 -4.10 -33.34 28.75
C THR A 189 -4.79 -33.81 30.02
N PRO A 190 -6.15 -33.93 30.09
CA PRO A 190 -6.76 -35.11 29.46
C PRO A 190 -8.27 -35.06 29.10
N VAL A 191 -8.70 -36.10 28.35
CA VAL A 191 -10.06 -36.72 28.16
C VAL A 191 -11.14 -35.84 27.48
N ALA A 192 -12.05 -36.34 26.62
CA ALA A 192 -12.55 -37.69 26.42
C ALA A 192 -13.02 -37.92 24.97
N TRP A 193 -12.70 -39.08 24.43
CA TRP A 193 -13.48 -39.69 23.36
C TRP A 193 -14.63 -40.46 24.00
N THR A 194 -15.86 -40.17 23.59
CA THR A 194 -16.98 -41.10 23.72
C THR A 194 -17.73 -41.06 22.42
N ASP A 195 -17.75 -42.18 21.70
CA ASP A 195 -18.91 -42.65 20.97
C ASP A 195 -18.88 -44.20 21.05
N GLU A 196 -20.05 -44.74 21.43
CA GLU A 196 -20.45 -46.16 21.60
C GLU A 196 -20.10 -46.87 22.93
#